data_AF-A0A7Y5TKN7-F1
#
_entry.id   AF-A0A7Y5TKN7-F1
#
_cell.length_a   1.000
_cell.length_b   1.000
_cell.length_c   1.000
_cell.angle_alpha   90.00
_cell.angle_beta   90.00
_cell.angle_gamma   90.00
#
_symmetry.space_group_name_H-M   'P 1'
#
loop_
_entity.id
_entity.type
_entity.pdbx_description
1 polymer ?
#
loop_
_entity_poly.entity_id
_entity_poly.type
_entity_poly.pdbx_seq_one_letter_code
_entity_poly.pdbx_strand_id
1 'polypeptide(L)'
;MNVHDIVRRLAGAARNAIVWSVAWFALAFVTILAMRSIGVVVPASIGVLDALGMAIRVGIVGGITSGAFSAFMSFAYRGRRLAEISWPRFGLAGAVVAGVFVPAFMIGANLLTGGGLVPFSAIRSDIVIATIFGGVAAGASMWLAQRACRSA
;
A
#
# COMPACT_ATOMS: atom_id res chain seq x y z
N MET A 1 -12.57 24.04 10.18
CA MET A 1 -12.85 22.58 10.02
C MET A 1 -13.24 22.07 11.39
N ASN A 2 -14.42 21.47 11.54
CA ASN A 2 -14.95 21.13 12.86
C ASN A 2 -14.29 19.86 13.42
N VAL A 3 -14.20 19.70 14.74
CA VAL A 3 -13.57 18.52 15.38
C VAL A 3 -14.23 17.21 14.91
N HIS A 4 -15.55 17.23 14.73
CA HIS A 4 -16.31 16.10 14.18
C HIS A 4 -15.86 15.70 12.76
N ASP A 5 -15.51 16.66 11.89
CA ASP A 5 -15.02 16.37 10.54
C ASP A 5 -13.66 15.69 10.57
N ILE A 6 -12.79 16.11 11.49
CA ILE A 6 -11.45 15.54 11.68
C ILE A 6 -11.58 14.09 12.13
N VAL A 7 -12.38 13.83 13.18
CA VAL A 7 -12.60 12.47 13.70
C VAL A 7 -13.19 11.55 12.64
N ARG A 8 -14.18 12.01 11.86
CA ARG A 8 -14.79 11.20 10.80
C ARG A 8 -13.80 10.86 9.68
N ARG A 9 -12.90 11.78 9.32
CA ARG A 9 -11.85 11.56 8.33
C ARG A 9 -10.78 10.58 8.83
N LEU A 10 -10.36 10.73 10.09
CA LEU A 10 -9.41 9.81 10.72
C LEU A 10 -9.99 8.39 10.81
N ALA A 11 -11.26 8.25 11.20
CA ALA A 11 -11.94 6.97 11.22
C ALA A 11 -12.04 6.34 9.82
N GLY A 12 -12.31 7.14 8.78
CA GLY A 12 -12.30 6.68 7.39
C GLY A 12 -10.91 6.21 6.94
N ALA A 13 -9.87 6.97 7.24
CA ALA A 13 -8.48 6.62 6.94
C ALA A 13 -8.05 5.34 7.68
N ALA A 14 -8.43 5.19 8.95
CA ALA A 14 -8.13 4.00 9.75
C ALA A 14 -8.83 2.75 9.22
N ARG A 15 -10.13 2.84 8.87
CA ARG A 15 -10.86 1.73 8.24
C ARG A 15 -10.23 1.32 6.92
N ASN A 16 -9.85 2.29 6.08
CA ASN A 16 -9.18 2.00 4.83
C ASN A 16 -7.81 1.34 5.06
N ALA A 17 -7.03 1.85 6.02
CA ALA A 17 -5.75 1.25 6.40
C ALA A 17 -5.92 -0.21 6.81
N ILE A 18 -6.92 -0.55 7.64
CA ILE A 18 -7.19 -1.94 8.05
C ILE A 18 -7.53 -2.83 6.87
N VAL A 19 -8.45 -2.40 5.99
CA VAL A 19 -8.86 -3.20 4.81
C VAL A 19 -7.65 -3.49 3.92
N TRP A 20 -6.83 -2.48 3.67
CA TRP A 20 -5.63 -2.66 2.86
C TRP A 20 -4.53 -3.44 3.58
N SER A 21 -4.42 -3.35 4.91
CA SER A 21 -3.51 -4.22 5.68
C SER A 21 -3.84 -5.68 5.44
N VAL A 22 -5.12 -6.04 5.52
CA VAL A 22 -5.57 -7.42 5.30
C VAL A 22 -5.35 -7.84 3.85
N ALA A 23 -5.64 -6.96 2.88
CA ALA A 23 -5.45 -7.27 1.47
C ALA A 23 -3.96 -7.50 1.12
N TRP A 24 -3.06 -6.64 1.60
CA TRP A 24 -1.62 -6.77 1.38
C TRP A 24 -1.04 -7.97 2.12
N PHE A 25 -1.50 -8.24 3.35
CA PHE A 25 -1.15 -9.46 4.07
C PHE A 25 -1.54 -10.70 3.28
N ALA A 26 -2.79 -10.79 2.83
CA ALA A 26 -3.31 -11.95 2.11
C ALA A 26 -2.56 -12.15 0.78
N LEU A 27 -2.33 -11.07 0.03
CA LEU A 27 -1.56 -11.11 -1.20
C LEU A 27 -0.14 -11.62 -0.95
N ALA A 28 0.59 -11.05 0.02
CA ALA A 28 1.95 -11.46 0.35
C ALA A 28 2.00 -12.93 0.80
N PHE A 29 1.07 -13.34 1.66
CA PHE A 29 1.00 -14.71 2.16
C PHE A 29 0.76 -15.72 1.02
N VAL A 30 -0.21 -15.44 0.14
CA VAL A 30 -0.51 -16.29 -1.02
C VAL A 30 0.67 -16.33 -1.99
N THR A 31 1.32 -15.19 -2.26
CA THR A 31 2.51 -15.14 -3.12
C THR A 31 3.65 -15.97 -2.55
N ILE A 32 3.96 -15.86 -1.26
CA ILE A 32 5.00 -16.65 -0.62
C ILE A 32 4.68 -18.16 -0.70
N LEU A 33 3.42 -18.54 -0.44
CA LEU A 33 2.99 -19.93 -0.52
C LEU A 33 3.06 -20.47 -1.95
N ALA A 34 2.67 -19.67 -2.95
CA ALA A 34 2.74 -20.04 -4.36
C ALA A 34 4.20 -20.19 -4.84
N MET A 35 5.10 -19.29 -4.45
CA MET A 35 6.53 -19.41 -4.78
C MET A 35 7.13 -20.69 -4.18
N ARG A 36 6.72 -21.04 -2.96
CA ARG A 36 7.12 -22.29 -2.31
C ARG A 36 6.60 -23.53 -3.03
N SER A 37 5.37 -23.51 -3.56
CA SER A 37 4.78 -24.68 -4.23
C SER A 37 5.43 -24.98 -5.58
N ILE A 38 5.98 -23.97 -6.26
CA ILE A 38 6.69 -24.13 -7.55
C ILE A 38 8.21 -24.33 -7.40
N GLY A 39 8.71 -24.54 -6.18
CA GLY A 39 10.12 -24.84 -5.93
C GLY A 39 11.08 -23.68 -6.16
N VAL A 40 10.57 -22.43 -6.29
CA VAL A 40 11.44 -21.26 -6.22
C VAL A 40 11.98 -21.21 -4.80
N VAL A 41 13.30 -21.36 -4.67
CA VAL A 41 14.01 -21.47 -3.39
C VAL A 41 13.83 -20.20 -2.58
N VAL A 42 12.73 -20.12 -1.82
CA VAL A 42 12.77 -19.49 -0.51
C VAL A 42 13.74 -20.36 0.29
N PRO A 43 14.88 -19.82 0.78
CA PRO A 43 15.88 -20.62 1.50
C PRO A 43 15.20 -21.58 2.47
N ALA A 44 15.57 -22.85 2.47
CA ALA A 44 14.96 -23.87 3.33
C ALA A 44 15.02 -23.52 4.84
N SER A 45 15.81 -22.52 5.20
CA SER A 45 15.88 -21.88 6.51
C SER A 45 14.70 -20.96 6.86
N ILE A 46 13.81 -20.62 5.93
CA ILE A 46 12.63 -19.77 6.16
C ILE A 46 11.44 -20.70 6.42
N GLY A 47 11.07 -20.87 7.69
CA GLY A 47 9.93 -21.65 8.10
C GLY A 47 8.59 -21.01 7.71
N VAL A 48 7.49 -21.75 7.87
CA VAL A 48 6.12 -21.19 7.69
C VAL A 48 5.89 -19.99 8.61
N LEU A 49 6.50 -20.01 9.80
CA LEU A 49 6.45 -18.91 10.77
C LEU A 49 7.14 -17.64 10.25
N ASP A 50 8.27 -17.78 9.57
CA ASP A 50 8.97 -16.64 8.96
C ASP A 50 8.17 -16.06 7.80
N ALA A 51 7.56 -16.91 6.96
CA ALA A 51 6.65 -16.50 5.90
C ALA A 51 5.44 -15.72 6.45
N LEU A 52 4.86 -16.18 7.56
CA LEU A 52 3.76 -15.49 8.24
C LEU A 52 4.23 -14.14 8.82
N GLY A 53 5.40 -14.10 9.44
CA GLY A 53 6.02 -12.86 9.94
C GLY A 53 6.29 -11.84 8.82
N MET A 54 6.78 -12.30 7.67
CA MET A 54 6.97 -11.46 6.48
C MET A 54 5.64 -10.92 5.94
N ALA A 55 4.62 -11.78 5.82
CA ALA A 55 3.29 -11.36 5.37
C ALA A 55 2.67 -10.33 6.32
N ILE A 56 2.81 -10.50 7.64
CA ILE A 56 2.34 -9.52 8.64
C ILE A 56 3.03 -8.17 8.43
N ARG A 57 4.36 -8.16 8.25
CA ARG A 57 5.10 -6.91 7.97
C ARG A 57 4.59 -6.22 6.71
N VAL A 58 4.39 -6.98 5.63
CA VAL A 58 3.83 -6.43 4.38
C VAL A 58 2.42 -5.87 4.60
N GLY A 59 1.58 -6.57 5.36
CA GLY A 59 0.26 -6.08 5.74
C GLY A 59 0.32 -4.75 6.49
N ILE A 60 1.17 -4.63 7.53
CA ILE A 60 1.31 -3.40 8.31
C ILE A 60 1.79 -2.24 7.44
N VAL A 61 2.87 -2.44 6.67
CA VAL A 61 3.43 -1.39 5.80
C VAL A 61 2.43 -0.99 4.71
N GLY A 62 1.76 -1.97 4.11
CA GLY A 62 0.71 -1.75 3.11
C GLY A 62 -0.46 -0.95 3.69
N GLY A 63 -0.90 -1.26 4.91
CA GLY A 63 -1.95 -0.51 5.61
C GLY A 63 -1.59 0.93 5.90
N ILE A 64 -0.40 1.18 6.44
CA ILE A 64 0.11 2.54 6.72
C ILE A 64 0.18 3.35 5.42
N THR A 65 0.74 2.76 4.37
CA THR A 65 0.86 3.41 3.06
C THR A 65 -0.51 3.73 2.46
N SER A 66 -1.47 2.81 2.54
CA SER A 66 -2.84 3.03 2.07
C SER A 66 -3.59 4.07 2.90
N GLY A 67 -3.34 4.16 4.21
CA GLY A 67 -3.87 5.22 5.07
C GLY A 67 -3.37 6.59 4.65
N ALA A 68 -2.06 6.72 4.42
CA ALA A 68 -1.44 7.95 3.92
C ALA A 68 -1.97 8.33 2.53
N PHE A 69 -2.11 7.35 1.63
CA PHE A 69 -2.69 7.55 0.30
C PHE A 69 -4.15 8.02 0.37
N SER A 70 -4.98 7.42 1.23
CA SER A 70 -6.37 7.87 1.44
C SER A 70 -6.46 9.28 2.00
N ALA A 71 -5.55 9.65 2.91
CA ALA A 71 -5.47 11.01 3.42
C ALA A 71 -5.13 11.99 2.29
N PHE A 72 -4.07 11.72 1.52
CA PHE A 72 -3.71 12.51 0.34
C PHE A 72 -4.88 12.67 -0.63
N MET A 73 -5.56 11.57 -0.94
CA MET A 73 -6.71 11.55 -1.84
C MET A 73 -7.87 12.42 -1.34
N SER A 74 -8.17 12.35 -0.04
CA SER A 74 -9.22 13.17 0.59
C SER A 74 -8.92 14.67 0.50
N PHE A 75 -7.64 15.04 0.43
CA PHE A 75 -7.21 16.43 0.22
C PHE A 75 -7.18 16.81 -1.26
N ALA A 76 -6.49 16.04 -2.10
CA ALA A 76 -6.21 16.37 -3.49
C ALA A 76 -7.44 16.32 -4.40
N TYR A 77 -8.44 15.48 -4.08
CA TYR A 77 -9.64 15.29 -4.89
C TYR A 77 -10.92 15.71 -4.17
N ARG A 78 -10.80 16.59 -3.18
CA ARG A 78 -11.95 17.10 -2.43
C ARG A 78 -12.96 17.76 -3.37
N GLY A 79 -14.21 17.29 -3.30
CA GLY A 79 -15.34 17.87 -4.06
C GLY A 79 -15.44 17.42 -5.52
N ARG A 80 -14.52 16.58 -6.02
CA ARG A 80 -14.64 15.98 -7.36
C ARG A 80 -15.51 14.74 -7.32
N ARG A 81 -16.29 14.51 -8.37
CA ARG A 81 -17.05 13.25 -8.52
C ARG A 81 -16.10 12.15 -8.97
N LEU A 82 -16.35 10.91 -8.52
CA LEU A 82 -15.54 9.76 -8.93
C LEU A 82 -15.49 9.59 -10.46
N ALA A 83 -16.59 9.91 -11.15
CA ALA A 83 -16.67 9.84 -12.61
C ALA A 83 -15.77 10.84 -13.36
N GLU A 84 -15.36 11.93 -12.71
CA GLU A 84 -14.52 12.99 -13.29
C GLU A 84 -13.03 12.68 -13.15
N ILE A 85 -12.67 11.71 -12.30
CA ILE A 85 -11.29 11.36 -12.01
C ILE A 85 -10.80 10.38 -13.09
N SER A 86 -9.77 10.75 -13.84
CA SER A 86 -9.16 9.85 -14.81
C SER A 86 -8.46 8.69 -14.08
N TRP A 87 -8.99 7.46 -14.19
CA TRP A 87 -8.44 6.28 -13.50
C TRP A 87 -6.96 6.00 -13.84
N PRO A 88 -6.44 6.22 -15.07
CA PRO A 88 -5.02 6.03 -15.34
C PRO A 88 -4.17 7.09 -14.65
N ARG A 89 -4.60 8.35 -14.65
CA ARG A 89 -3.90 9.44 -13.94
C ARG A 89 -3.90 9.21 -12.44
N PHE A 90 -5.00 8.66 -11.91
CA PHE A 90 -5.08 8.24 -10.53
C PHE A 90 -4.11 7.10 -10.21
N GLY A 91 -4.01 6.10 -11.09
CA GLY A 91 -3.02 5.03 -10.99
C GLY A 91 -1.60 5.58 -10.99
N LEU A 92 -1.26 6.51 -11.88
CA LEU A 92 0.05 7.17 -11.90
C LEU A 92 0.34 7.94 -10.60
N ALA A 93 -0.65 8.64 -10.05
CA ALA A 93 -0.51 9.28 -8.74
C ALA A 93 -0.24 8.26 -7.63
N GLY A 94 -0.96 7.13 -7.63
CA GLY A 94 -0.69 6.01 -6.73
C GLY A 94 0.71 5.42 -6.89
N ALA A 95 1.20 5.30 -8.12
CA ALA A 95 2.54 4.82 -8.42
C ALA A 95 3.61 5.74 -7.82
N VAL A 96 3.48 7.06 -8.02
CA VAL A 96 4.40 8.05 -7.47
C VAL A 96 4.36 8.06 -5.95
N VAL A 97 3.16 8.07 -5.35
CA VAL A 97 3.03 8.08 -3.90
C VAL A 97 3.65 6.81 -3.31
N ALA A 98 3.37 5.63 -3.84
CA ALA A 98 3.94 4.39 -3.34
C ALA A 98 5.47 4.35 -3.51
N GLY A 99 5.97 4.74 -4.68
CA GLY A 99 7.41 4.77 -5.00
C GLY A 99 8.23 5.74 -4.15
N VAL A 100 7.60 6.82 -3.63
CA VAL A 100 8.27 7.78 -2.73
C VAL A 100 8.03 7.44 -1.26
N PHE A 101 6.80 7.05 -0.90
CA PHE A 101 6.42 6.83 0.48
C PHE A 101 7.05 5.57 1.07
N VAL A 102 7.08 4.45 0.33
CA VAL A 102 7.63 3.18 0.85
C VAL A 102 9.12 3.33 1.21
N PRO A 103 10.00 3.90 0.37
CA PRO A 103 11.39 4.15 0.75
C PRO A 103 11.53 5.14 1.90
N ALA A 104 10.77 6.24 1.89
CA ALA A 104 10.81 7.21 2.97
C ALA A 104 10.39 6.58 4.31
N PHE A 105 9.39 5.70 4.28
CA PHE A 105 8.96 4.93 5.43
C PHE A 105 10.04 3.96 5.90
N MET A 106 10.69 3.21 5.01
CA MET A 106 11.76 2.28 5.38
C MET A 106 12.98 3.00 5.98
N ILE A 107 13.38 4.13 5.39
CA ILE A 107 14.46 4.97 5.91
C ILE A 107 14.08 5.51 7.29
N GLY A 108 12.87 6.07 7.43
CA GLY A 108 12.38 6.59 8.70
C GLY A 108 12.28 5.52 9.78
N ALA A 109 11.74 4.34 9.45
CA ALA A 109 11.64 3.22 10.37
C ALA A 109 13.02 2.73 10.83
N ASN A 110 13.98 2.61 9.91
CA ASN A 110 15.34 2.18 10.24
C ASN A 110 16.03 3.16 11.20
N LEU A 111 15.88 4.48 10.96
CA LEU A 111 16.39 5.53 11.84
C LEU A 111 15.74 5.48 13.22
N LEU A 112 14.42 5.29 13.29
CA LEU A 112 13.67 5.22 14.56
C LEU A 112 14.03 3.98 15.39
N THR A 113 14.45 2.89 14.76
CA THR A 113 14.94 1.68 15.46
C THR A 113 16.42 1.74 15.82
N GLY A 114 17.07 2.91 15.69
CA GLY A 114 18.49 3.10 16.00
C GLY A 114 19.46 2.62 14.91
N GLY A 115 18.96 2.33 13.71
CA GLY A 115 19.76 2.04 12.53
C GLY A 115 20.26 3.30 11.82
N GLY A 116 21.17 3.11 10.86
CA GLY A 116 21.68 4.18 9.99
C GLY A 116 20.81 4.45 8.75
N LEU A 117 21.33 5.22 7.80
CA LEU A 117 20.69 5.35 6.48
C LEU A 117 20.70 3.99 5.75
N VAL A 118 19.58 3.66 5.10
CA VAL A 118 19.49 2.41 4.32
C VAL A 118 20.22 2.60 2.99
N PRO A 119 21.15 1.69 2.61
CA PRO A 119 21.84 1.76 1.32
C PRO A 119 20.85 1.74 0.16
N PHE A 120 21.04 2.59 -0.86
CA PHE A 120 20.14 2.66 -2.01
C PHE A 120 20.03 1.32 -2.76
N SER A 121 21.11 0.54 -2.81
CA SER A 121 21.12 -0.81 -3.40
C SER A 121 20.13 -1.77 -2.74
N ALA A 122 19.82 -1.58 -1.46
CA ALA A 122 18.90 -2.43 -0.71
C ALA A 122 17.42 -2.08 -0.95
N ILE A 123 17.11 -0.84 -1.34
CA ILE A 123 15.73 -0.34 -1.50
C ILE A 123 15.33 -0.12 -2.96
N ARG A 124 16.27 -0.22 -3.92
CA ARG A 124 15.99 0.03 -5.35
C ARG A 124 14.92 -0.91 -5.90
N SER A 125 14.99 -2.21 -5.58
CA SER A 125 13.97 -3.18 -5.99
C SER A 125 12.61 -2.84 -5.39
N ASP A 126 12.60 -2.43 -4.12
CA ASP A 126 11.37 -2.10 -3.39
C ASP A 126 10.70 -0.86 -3.97
N ILE A 127 11.47 0.15 -4.41
CA ILE A 127 10.96 1.33 -5.13
C ILE A 127 10.21 0.90 -6.39
N VAL A 128 10.82 0.06 -7.23
CA VAL A 128 10.22 -0.37 -8.50
C VAL A 128 8.96 -1.17 -8.25
N ILE A 129 9.01 -2.13 -7.32
CA ILE A 129 7.87 -2.98 -6.96
C ILE A 129 6.75 -2.12 -6.37
N ALA A 130 7.04 -1.26 -5.39
CA ALA A 130 6.05 -0.38 -4.77
C ALA A 130 5.39 0.55 -5.80
N THR A 131 6.17 1.10 -6.73
CA THR A 131 5.65 1.97 -7.79
C THR A 131 4.65 1.23 -8.68
N ILE A 132 5.03 0.04 -9.17
CA ILE A 132 4.18 -0.75 -10.07
C ILE A 132 2.91 -1.20 -9.35
N PHE A 133 3.07 -1.86 -8.20
CA PHE A 133 1.93 -2.41 -7.46
C PHE A 133 1.03 -1.32 -6.89
N GLY A 134 1.60 -0.22 -6.38
CA GLY A 134 0.83 0.93 -5.90
C GLY A 134 0.03 1.58 -7.02
N GLY A 135 0.62 1.71 -8.20
CA GLY A 135 -0.08 2.27 -9.36
C GLY A 135 -1.21 1.40 -9.87
N VAL A 136 -0.96 0.09 -9.99
CA VAL A 136 -1.98 -0.89 -10.39
C VAL A 136 -3.11 -0.95 -9.36
N ALA A 137 -2.79 -1.06 -8.07
CA ALA A 137 -3.80 -1.12 -7.00
C ALA A 137 -4.68 0.14 -6.98
N ALA A 138 -4.08 1.33 -7.09
CA ALA A 138 -4.80 2.60 -7.14
C ALA A 138 -5.67 2.71 -8.40
N GLY A 139 -5.10 2.43 -9.57
CA GLY A 139 -5.81 2.50 -10.86
C GLY A 139 -6.98 1.52 -10.94
N ALA A 140 -6.74 0.26 -10.57
CA ALA A 140 -7.76 -0.79 -10.55
C ALA A 140 -8.89 -0.47 -9.56
N SER A 141 -8.55 0.05 -8.39
CA SER A 141 -9.53 0.44 -7.36
C SER A 141 -10.42 1.59 -7.85
N MET A 142 -9.84 2.62 -8.47
CA MET A 142 -10.63 3.72 -9.05
C MET A 142 -11.51 3.23 -10.20
N TRP A 143 -10.99 2.38 -11.08
CA TRP A 143 -11.76 1.80 -12.18
C TRP A 143 -12.93 0.94 -11.69
N LEU A 144 -12.73 0.11 -10.66
CA LEU A 144 -13.78 -0.67 -10.01
C LEU A 144 -14.83 0.23 -9.36
N ALA A 145 -14.41 1.26 -8.63
CA ALA A 145 -15.30 2.22 -8.01
C ALA A 145 -16.18 2.96 -9.05
N GLN A 146 -15.58 3.37 -10.17
CA GLN A 146 -16.31 3.98 -11.27
C GLN A 146 -17.32 3.04 -11.92
N ARG A 147 -16.98 1.74 -12.06
CA ARG A 147 -17.92 0.73 -12.56
C ARG A 147 -19.08 0.53 -11.59
N ALA A 148 -18.80 0.38 -10.30
CA ALA A 148 -19.83 0.21 -9.28
C ALA A 148 -20.81 1.40 -9.24
N CYS A 149 -20.31 2.63 -9.38
CA CYS A 149 -21.15 3.84 -9.44
C CYS A 149 -21.94 4.00 -10.75
N ARG A 150 -21.60 3.27 -11.83
CA ARG A 150 -22.37 3.30 -13.08
C ARG A 150 -23.48 2.25 -13.11
N SER A 151 -23.38 1.23 -12.27
CA SER A 151 -24.36 0.14 -12.15
C SER A 151 -25.43 0.38 -11.08
N ALA A 152 -25.33 1.48 -10.35
CA ALA A 152 -26.26 1.92 -9.29
C ALA A 152 -27.01 3.17 -9.75
#